data_AF-A0A1Y2RFP7-F1
#
_entry.id   AF-A0A1Y2RFP7-F1
#
_cell.length_a   1.000
_cell.length_b   1.000
_cell.length_c   1.000
_cell.angle_alpha   90.00
_cell.angle_beta   90.00
_cell.angle_gamma   90.00
#
_symmetry.space_group_name_H-M   'P 1'
#
loop_
_entity.id
_entity.type
_entity.pdbx_description
1 polymer ?
#
loop_
_entity_poly.entity_id
_entity_poly.type
_entity_poly.pdbx_seq_one_letter_code
_entity_poly.pdbx_strand_id
1 'polypeptide(L)'
;MNRLLLLLTLLLASFTSYQQPNHLFIKKGIHKKRTYSEGDRIHVVLTNGLEKKGAITLLRNDTIYINDTPIPSTQVAAVVLNEKKKKPFPADLKTMLAIGGGVALTTLGLSLNDANEPKDALIAAAVIGYGPILVKHLTSRFMFTISRKQFRMGKRFRLQVFDLYVPPQRGF
;
A
#
# COMPACT_ATOMS: atom_id res chain seq x y z
N MET A 1 -10.06 1.75 56.50
CA MET A 1 -9.39 1.48 55.21
C MET A 1 -10.25 0.53 54.39
N ASN A 2 -10.83 1.02 53.29
CA ASN A 2 -11.90 0.35 52.56
C ASN A 2 -11.39 -0.86 51.75
N ARG A 3 -11.37 -2.04 52.37
CA ARG A 3 -10.98 -3.32 51.74
C ARG A 3 -11.81 -3.65 50.49
N LEU A 4 -13.09 -3.27 50.49
CA LEU A 4 -14.01 -3.42 49.35
C LEU A 4 -13.57 -2.61 48.13
N LEU A 5 -13.08 -1.38 48.35
CA LEU A 5 -12.65 -0.49 47.28
C LEU A 5 -11.35 -1.00 46.63
N LEU A 6 -10.47 -1.60 47.44
CA LEU A 6 -9.23 -2.24 47.00
C LEU A 6 -9.48 -3.53 46.21
N LEU A 7 -10.48 -4.32 46.60
CA LEU A 7 -10.87 -5.54 45.89
C LEU A 7 -11.52 -5.22 44.53
N LEU A 8 -12.35 -4.16 44.49
CA LEU A 8 -12.95 -3.66 43.24
C LEU A 8 -11.89 -3.15 42.27
N THR A 9 -10.90 -2.37 42.73
CA THR A 9 -9.81 -1.89 41.86
C THR A 9 -8.92 -3.02 41.35
N LEU A 10 -8.63 -4.04 42.18
CA LEU A 10 -7.90 -5.23 41.74
C LEU A 10 -8.64 -6.04 40.67
N LEU A 11 -9.96 -6.22 40.82
CA LEU A 11 -10.80 -6.88 39.81
C LEU A 11 -10.83 -6.09 38.50
N LEU A 12 -11.02 -4.77 38.56
CA LEU A 12 -11.02 -3.93 37.36
C LEU A 12 -9.64 -3.94 36.66
N ALA A 13 -8.55 -3.93 37.42
CA ALA A 13 -7.20 -4.01 36.87
C ALA A 13 -6.91 -5.35 36.16
N SER A 14 -7.41 -6.48 36.70
CA SER A 14 -7.21 -7.80 36.08
C SER A 14 -7.99 -7.95 34.77
N PHE A 15 -9.21 -7.41 34.66
CA PHE A 15 -9.95 -7.36 33.40
C PHE A 15 -9.22 -6.56 32.31
N THR A 16 -8.64 -5.41 32.66
CA THR A 16 -7.87 -4.60 31.70
C THR A 16 -6.55 -5.24 31.26
N SER A 17 -5.99 -6.13 32.09
CA SER A 17 -4.72 -6.81 31.79
C SER A 17 -4.86 -7.92 30.74
N TYR A 18 -6.06 -8.51 30.60
CA TYR A 18 -6.31 -9.58 29.62
C TYR A 18 -6.37 -9.06 28.16
N GLN A 19 -6.67 -7.77 27.97
CA GLN A 19 -6.83 -7.15 26.67
C GLN A 19 -5.59 -6.34 26.28
N GLN A 20 -4.42 -6.98 26.28
CA GLN A 20 -3.21 -6.37 25.74
C GLN A 20 -3.14 -6.63 24.23
N PRO A 21 -3.28 -5.59 23.38
CA PRO A 21 -3.21 -5.77 21.94
C PRO A 21 -1.79 -6.15 21.51
N ASN A 22 -1.68 -7.21 20.71
CA ASN A 22 -0.40 -7.58 20.11
C ASN A 22 -0.05 -6.57 19.00
N HIS A 23 1.24 -6.27 18.89
CA HIS A 23 1.71 -5.27 17.94
C HIS A 23 2.83 -5.82 17.06
N LEU A 24 2.80 -5.43 15.80
CA LEU A 24 3.85 -5.71 14.84
C LEU A 24 4.65 -4.43 14.57
N PHE A 25 5.93 -4.46 14.90
CA PHE A 25 6.82 -3.33 14.70
C PHE A 25 7.73 -3.54 13.48
N ILE A 26 7.79 -2.54 12.62
CA ILE A 26 8.90 -2.37 11.66
C ILE A 26 9.91 -1.45 12.32
N LYS A 27 11.09 -1.97 12.62
CA LYS A 27 12.18 -1.21 13.24
C LYS A 27 13.31 -0.98 12.25
N LYS A 28 13.97 0.19 12.37
CA LYS A 28 15.26 0.50 11.74
C LYS A 28 16.28 0.64 12.85
N GLY A 29 17.01 -0.43 13.16
CA GLY A 29 17.82 -0.51 14.38
C GLY A 29 16.93 -0.46 15.63
N ILE A 30 17.17 0.54 16.50
CA ILE A 30 16.45 0.73 17.76
C ILE A 30 15.10 1.45 17.53
N HIS A 31 15.01 2.31 16.51
CA HIS A 31 13.83 3.13 16.29
C HIS A 31 12.70 2.37 15.60
N LYS A 32 11.48 2.51 16.12
CA LYS A 32 10.24 2.08 15.47
C LYS A 32 9.94 3.01 14.29
N LYS A 33 9.67 2.46 13.12
CA LYS A 33 9.29 3.20 11.90
C LYS A 33 7.82 3.06 11.56
N ARG A 34 7.25 1.90 11.86
CA ARG A 34 5.81 1.66 11.72
C ARG A 34 5.36 0.62 12.73
N THR A 35 4.13 0.77 13.18
CA THR A 35 3.44 -0.17 14.04
C THR A 35 2.18 -0.61 13.31
N TYR A 36 1.88 -1.90 13.37
CA TYR A 36 0.58 -2.45 13.00
C TYR A 36 0.00 -3.17 14.21
N SER A 37 -1.32 -3.25 14.27
CA SER A 37 -2.07 -4.00 15.27
C SER A 37 -2.94 -5.04 14.59
N GLU A 38 -3.50 -5.96 15.36
CA GLU A 38 -4.54 -6.85 14.87
C GLU A 38 -5.72 -6.03 14.31
N GLY A 39 -6.26 -6.45 13.16
CA GLY A 39 -7.24 -5.71 12.36
C GLY A 39 -6.65 -4.82 11.27
N ASP A 40 -5.37 -4.41 11.38
CA ASP A 40 -4.75 -3.55 10.36
C ASP A 40 -4.53 -4.29 9.04
N ARG A 41 -4.67 -3.57 7.92
CA ARG A 41 -4.30 -4.10 6.60
C ARG A 41 -2.81 -3.96 6.34
N ILE A 42 -2.18 -5.06 5.92
CA ILE A 42 -0.77 -5.12 5.57
C ILE A 42 -0.59 -5.76 4.19
N HIS A 43 0.46 -5.33 3.50
CA HIS A 43 0.93 -5.92 2.25
C HIS A 43 2.39 -6.31 2.42
N VAL A 44 2.66 -7.61 2.32
CA VAL A 44 3.99 -8.19 2.51
C VAL A 44 4.43 -8.90 1.24
N VAL A 45 5.72 -8.84 0.97
CA VAL A 45 6.42 -9.66 -0.03
C VAL A 45 7.21 -10.70 0.75
N LEU A 46 6.99 -11.96 0.41
CA LEU A 46 7.67 -13.09 1.02
C LEU A 46 9.06 -13.31 0.41
N THR A 47 9.90 -14.09 1.08
CA THR A 47 11.26 -14.44 0.61
C THR A 47 11.27 -15.21 -0.71
N ASN A 48 10.19 -15.93 -1.02
CA ASN A 48 9.98 -16.59 -2.31
C ASN A 48 9.47 -15.64 -3.42
N GLY A 49 9.33 -14.33 -3.13
CA GLY A 49 8.85 -13.32 -4.06
C GLY A 49 7.32 -13.24 -4.19
N LEU A 50 6.56 -14.13 -3.54
CA LEU A 50 5.10 -14.04 -3.54
C LEU A 50 4.62 -12.86 -2.71
N GLU A 51 3.55 -12.20 -3.17
CA GLU A 51 2.92 -11.11 -2.43
C GLU A 51 1.69 -11.62 -1.67
N LYS A 52 1.57 -11.24 -0.39
CA LYS A 52 0.35 -11.46 0.40
C LYS A 52 -0.17 -10.12 0.90
N LYS A 53 -1.47 -9.87 0.70
CA LYS A 53 -2.16 -8.67 1.16
C LYS A 53 -3.44 -9.09 1.88
N GLY A 54 -3.69 -8.47 3.02
CA GLY A 54 -4.87 -8.81 3.83
C GLY A 54 -4.91 -8.05 5.15
N ALA A 55 -5.90 -8.38 5.97
CA ALA A 55 -5.96 -7.92 7.35
C ALA A 55 -5.11 -8.85 8.23
N ILE A 56 -4.44 -8.27 9.20
CA ILE A 56 -3.76 -9.01 10.26
C ILE A 56 -4.86 -9.56 11.18
N THR A 57 -5.09 -10.86 11.17
CA THR A 57 -6.11 -11.48 12.04
C THR A 57 -5.55 -11.81 13.41
N LEU A 58 -4.26 -12.15 13.50
CA LEU A 58 -3.59 -12.50 14.75
C LEU A 58 -2.09 -12.23 14.64
N LEU A 59 -1.48 -11.80 15.75
CA LEU A 59 -0.03 -11.68 15.91
C LEU A 59 0.42 -12.50 17.10
N ARG A 60 1.22 -13.56 16.87
CA ARG A 60 1.65 -14.46 17.96
C ARG A 60 2.93 -15.20 17.60
N ASN A 61 3.83 -15.41 18.56
CA ASN A 61 5.05 -16.22 18.44
C ASN A 61 5.85 -15.88 17.18
N ASP A 62 6.09 -14.58 16.97
CA ASP A 62 6.80 -14.07 15.79
C ASP A 62 6.18 -14.48 14.43
N THR A 63 4.89 -14.80 14.43
CA THR A 63 4.09 -15.18 13.26
C THR A 63 2.96 -14.17 13.06
N ILE A 64 2.75 -13.80 11.81
CA ILE A 64 1.70 -12.89 11.37
C ILE A 64 0.63 -13.71 10.67
N TYR A 65 -0.60 -13.66 11.15
CA TYR A 65 -1.72 -14.29 10.46
C TYR A 65 -2.37 -13.25 9.56
N ILE A 66 -2.28 -13.45 8.24
CA ILE A 66 -2.88 -12.56 7.24
C ILE A 66 -4.05 -13.30 6.60
N ASN A 67 -5.28 -12.84 6.87
CA ASN A 67 -6.51 -13.55 6.52
C ASN A 67 -6.42 -15.04 6.92
N ASP A 68 -6.06 -15.30 8.18
CA ASP A 68 -5.91 -16.65 8.79
C ASP A 68 -4.82 -17.54 8.19
N THR A 69 -4.03 -17.03 7.24
CA THR A 69 -2.83 -17.72 6.75
C THR A 69 -1.63 -17.36 7.65
N PRO A 70 -0.99 -18.33 8.32
CA PRO A 70 0.19 -18.07 9.14
C PRO A 70 1.41 -17.75 8.27
N ILE A 71 2.08 -16.66 8.57
CA ILE A 71 3.31 -16.21 7.89
C ILE A 71 4.34 -15.87 8.96
N PRO A 72 5.40 -16.69 9.13
CA PRO A 72 6.50 -16.37 10.02
C PRO A 72 7.16 -15.04 9.62
N SER A 73 7.53 -14.21 10.61
CA SER A 73 8.22 -12.92 10.39
C SER A 73 9.49 -13.08 9.53
N THR A 74 10.18 -14.21 9.68
CA THR A 74 11.42 -14.58 8.98
C THR A 74 11.21 -14.80 7.48
N GLN A 75 10.00 -15.17 7.07
CA GLN A 75 9.63 -15.36 5.66
C GLN A 75 9.24 -14.04 4.98
N VAL A 76 9.14 -12.94 5.72
CA VAL A 76 8.80 -11.62 5.16
C VAL A 76 10.07 -10.94 4.65
N ALA A 77 10.20 -10.83 3.33
CA ALA A 77 11.32 -10.11 2.69
C ALA A 77 11.11 -8.60 2.66
N ALA A 78 9.87 -8.14 2.47
CA ALA A 78 9.56 -6.71 2.49
C ALA A 78 8.13 -6.44 2.94
N VAL A 79 7.92 -5.27 3.56
CA VAL A 79 6.57 -4.73 3.79
C VAL A 79 6.37 -3.56 2.85
N VAL A 80 5.36 -3.64 2.00
CA VAL A 80 4.99 -2.60 1.04
C VAL A 80 4.15 -1.57 1.79
N LEU A 81 4.57 -0.31 1.76
CA LEU A 81 3.75 0.77 2.29
C LEU A 81 2.63 1.04 1.29
N ASN A 82 1.38 1.05 1.81
CA ASN A 82 0.16 1.20 1.04
C ASN A 82 0.33 2.08 -0.20
N GLU A 83 -0.18 1.55 -1.31
CA GLU A 83 -0.24 2.19 -2.61
C GLU A 83 -0.74 3.63 -2.45
N LYS A 84 0.05 4.61 -2.93
CA LYS A 84 -0.51 5.94 -3.19
C LYS A 84 -1.78 5.71 -4.03
N LYS A 85 -2.87 6.42 -3.75
CA LYS A 85 -4.09 6.31 -4.58
C LYS A 85 -3.67 6.44 -6.05
N LYS A 86 -4.12 5.53 -6.92
CA LYS A 86 -3.88 5.62 -8.37
C LYS A 86 -4.26 7.05 -8.76
N LYS A 87 -3.29 7.80 -9.31
CA LYS A 87 -3.61 9.15 -9.78
C LYS A 87 -4.67 9.00 -10.87
N PRO A 88 -5.77 9.78 -10.82
CA PRO A 88 -6.76 9.76 -11.88
C PRO A 88 -6.09 10.11 -13.21
N PHE A 89 -6.72 9.71 -14.32
CA PHE A 89 -6.27 10.10 -15.65
C PHE A 89 -6.12 11.64 -15.69
N PRO A 90 -5.03 12.18 -16.26
CA PRO A 90 -4.70 13.59 -16.08
C PRO A 90 -5.57 14.57 -16.87
N ALA A 91 -6.63 14.10 -17.54
CA ALA A 91 -7.56 14.92 -18.30
C ALA A 91 -9.01 14.59 -17.94
N ASP A 92 -9.82 15.64 -17.81
CA ASP A 92 -11.27 15.55 -17.67
C ASP A 92 -11.93 15.41 -19.05
N LEU A 93 -13.18 14.92 -19.10
CA LEU A 93 -13.93 14.70 -20.35
C LEU A 93 -14.02 15.98 -21.19
N LYS A 94 -14.25 17.13 -20.56
CA LYS A 94 -14.29 18.44 -21.23
C LYS A 94 -12.97 18.77 -21.92
N THR A 95 -11.85 18.49 -21.26
CA THR A 95 -10.51 18.69 -21.81
C THR A 95 -10.26 17.75 -22.99
N MET A 96 -10.71 16.48 -22.91
CA MET A 96 -10.57 15.54 -24.02
C MET A 96 -11.40 15.97 -25.24
N LEU A 97 -12.61 16.49 -25.04
CA LEU A 97 -13.44 17.02 -26.12
C LEU A 97 -12.82 18.26 -26.77
N ALA A 98 -12.28 19.18 -25.98
CA ALA A 98 -11.59 20.35 -26.50
C ALA A 98 -10.35 19.97 -27.34
N ILE A 99 -9.59 18.97 -26.89
CA ILE A 99 -8.47 18.41 -27.65
C ILE A 99 -8.97 17.76 -28.94
N GLY A 100 -10.05 16.98 -28.89
CA GLY A 100 -10.68 16.40 -30.07
C GLY A 100 -11.10 17.45 -31.10
N GLY A 101 -11.68 18.57 -30.65
CA GLY A 101 -12.00 19.71 -31.51
C GLY A 101 -10.76 20.36 -32.12
N GLY A 102 -9.70 20.56 -31.33
CA GLY A 102 -8.41 21.07 -31.81
C GLY A 102 -7.72 20.13 -32.81
N VAL A 103 -7.82 18.81 -32.61
CA VAL A 103 -7.33 17.80 -33.54
C VAL A 103 -8.07 17.91 -34.86
N ALA A 104 -9.41 17.97 -34.84
CA ALA A 104 -10.21 18.09 -36.05
C ALA A 104 -9.87 19.37 -36.85
N LEU A 105 -9.74 20.52 -36.18
CA LEU A 105 -9.35 21.77 -36.83
C LEU A 105 -7.93 21.71 -37.43
N THR A 106 -6.98 21.13 -36.69
CA THR A 106 -5.60 20.95 -37.15
C THR A 106 -5.52 20.00 -38.35
N THR A 107 -6.28 18.90 -38.34
CA THR A 107 -6.37 17.97 -39.48
C THR A 107 -6.93 18.64 -40.72
N LEU A 108 -8.01 19.43 -40.58
CA LEU A 108 -8.56 20.20 -41.70
C LEU A 108 -7.55 21.21 -42.23
N GLY A 109 -6.87 21.97 -41.36
CA GLY A 109 -5.87 22.94 -41.78
C GLY A 109 -4.65 22.34 -42.48
N LEU A 110 -4.21 21.14 -42.06
CA LEU A 110 -3.10 20.42 -42.69
C LEU A 110 -3.51 19.75 -44.01
N SER A 111 -4.73 19.22 -44.07
CA SER A 111 -5.26 18.57 -45.28
C SER A 111 -5.64 19.58 -46.37
N LEU A 112 -6.07 20.80 -46.01
CA LEU A 112 -6.44 21.84 -46.98
C LEU A 112 -5.23 22.56 -47.57
N ASN A 113 -4.07 22.52 -46.90
CA ASN A 113 -2.83 23.14 -47.38
C ASN A 113 -1.97 22.17 -48.21
N ASP A 114 -2.49 21.00 -48.60
CA ASP A 114 -1.73 19.89 -49.22
C ASP A 114 -0.44 19.53 -48.49
N ALA A 115 -0.35 19.87 -47.20
CA ALA A 115 0.86 19.67 -46.41
C ALA A 115 1.07 18.19 -46.07
N ASN A 116 -0.02 17.41 -46.01
CA ASN A 116 -0.02 15.96 -45.78
C ASN A 116 -1.30 15.33 -46.36
N GLU A 117 -1.25 14.02 -46.64
CA GLU A 117 -2.46 13.24 -46.90
C GLU A 117 -3.41 13.30 -45.70
N PRO A 118 -4.74 13.23 -45.90
CA PRO A 118 -5.72 13.39 -44.82
C PRO A 118 -5.52 12.43 -43.64
N LYS A 119 -5.02 11.22 -43.93
CA LYS A 119 -4.71 10.21 -42.92
C LYS A 119 -3.50 10.59 -42.08
N ASP A 120 -2.44 11.09 -42.71
CA ASP A 120 -1.21 11.52 -42.05
C ASP A 120 -1.42 12.82 -41.27
N ALA A 121 -2.24 13.73 -41.80
CA ALA A 121 -2.68 14.94 -41.11
C ALA A 121 -3.49 14.61 -39.83
N LEU A 122 -4.33 13.58 -39.87
CA LEU A 122 -5.08 13.11 -38.69
C LEU A 122 -4.16 12.48 -37.64
N ILE A 123 -3.22 11.62 -38.08
CA ILE A 123 -2.24 10.99 -37.18
C ILE A 123 -1.37 12.05 -36.52
N ALA A 124 -0.84 13.01 -37.29
CA ALA A 124 -0.02 14.10 -36.77
C ALA A 124 -0.80 14.95 -35.76
N ALA A 125 -2.02 15.37 -36.11
CA ALA A 125 -2.86 16.16 -35.21
C ALA A 125 -3.21 15.39 -33.92
N ALA A 126 -3.54 14.10 -34.02
CA ALA A 126 -3.83 13.25 -32.87
C ALA A 126 -2.61 13.06 -31.96
N VAL A 127 -1.41 12.89 -32.54
CA VAL A 127 -0.16 12.80 -31.76
C VAL A 127 0.14 14.13 -31.06
N ILE A 128 -0.06 15.27 -31.71
CA ILE A 128 0.12 16.59 -31.12
C ILE A 128 -0.87 16.82 -29.97
N GLY A 129 -2.15 16.46 -30.18
CA GLY A 129 -3.22 16.67 -29.20
C GLY A 129 -3.15 15.72 -27.99
N TYR A 130 -3.07 14.41 -28.24
CA TYR A 130 -3.13 13.39 -27.19
C TYR A 130 -1.77 12.89 -26.70
N GLY A 131 -0.70 13.09 -27.47
CA GLY A 131 0.65 12.61 -27.14
C GLY A 131 1.13 13.05 -25.76
N PRO A 132 1.09 14.36 -25.41
CA PRO A 132 1.53 14.83 -24.10
C PRO A 132 0.76 14.20 -22.92
N ILE A 133 -0.55 13.94 -23.09
CA ILE A 133 -1.41 13.31 -22.08
C ILE A 133 -1.02 11.85 -21.89
N LEU A 134 -0.84 11.12 -22.99
CA LEU A 134 -0.43 9.72 -22.99
C LEU A 134 0.97 9.56 -22.37
N VAL A 135 1.93 10.40 -22.75
CA VAL A 135 3.28 10.40 -22.17
C VAL A 135 3.22 10.66 -20.66
N LYS A 136 2.46 11.67 -20.22
CA LYS A 136 2.27 11.98 -18.79
C LYS A 136 1.61 10.83 -18.02
N HIS A 137 0.64 10.16 -18.62
CA HIS A 137 -0.03 9.02 -18.01
C HIS A 137 0.90 7.80 -17.89
N LEU A 138 1.61 7.45 -18.96
CA LEU A 138 2.53 6.32 -19.00
C LEU A 138 3.73 6.53 -18.06
N THR A 139 4.35 7.71 -18.10
CA THR A 139 5.45 8.06 -17.19
C THR A 139 4.98 8.06 -15.73
N SER A 140 3.79 8.60 -15.44
CA SER A 140 3.22 8.54 -14.09
C SER A 140 2.95 7.10 -13.65
N ARG A 141 2.47 6.22 -14.53
CA ARG A 141 2.20 4.82 -14.21
C ARG A 141 3.49 4.02 -13.98
N PHE A 142 4.50 4.24 -14.82
CA PHE A 142 5.81 3.62 -14.68
C PHE A 142 6.54 4.09 -13.41
N MET A 143 6.57 5.40 -13.17
CA MET A 143 7.10 5.98 -11.93
C MET A 143 6.33 5.50 -10.70
N PHE A 144 5.01 5.30 -10.80
CA PHE A 144 4.21 4.76 -9.70
C PHE A 144 4.62 3.34 -9.33
N THR A 145 4.86 2.48 -10.32
CA THR A 145 5.33 1.10 -10.10
C THR A 145 6.70 1.08 -9.44
N ILE A 146 7.63 1.94 -9.87
CA ILE A 146 8.99 2.01 -9.31
C ILE A 146 9.03 2.69 -7.93
N SER A 147 8.13 3.65 -7.68
CA SER A 147 8.13 4.48 -6.47
C SER A 147 7.38 3.86 -5.28
N ARG A 148 6.90 2.61 -5.38
CA ARG A 148 6.31 1.91 -4.22
C ARG A 148 7.33 1.84 -3.10
N LYS A 149 7.10 2.64 -2.04
CA LYS A 149 7.97 2.63 -0.88
C LYS A 149 7.80 1.28 -0.18
N GLN A 150 8.91 0.55 -0.07
CA GLN A 150 8.94 -0.74 0.60
C GLN A 150 10.00 -0.73 1.69
N PHE A 151 9.69 -1.35 2.82
CA PHE A 151 10.66 -1.65 3.85
C PHE A 151 11.21 -3.04 3.59
N ARG A 152 12.43 -3.12 3.05
CA ARG A 152 13.13 -4.40 2.84
C ARG A 152 13.72 -4.90 4.16
N MET A 153 13.29 -6.08 4.58
CA MET A 153 13.76 -6.74 5.80
C MET A 153 15.18 -7.29 5.61
N GLY A 154 15.94 -7.41 6.70
CA GLY A 154 17.33 -7.84 6.70
C GLY A 154 18.26 -6.72 7.16
N LYS A 155 19.08 -6.16 6.25
CA LYS A 155 20.20 -5.26 6.62
C LYS A 155 19.77 -3.95 7.31
N ARG A 156 18.67 -3.32 6.87
CA ARG A 156 18.26 -1.98 7.35
C ARG A 156 17.03 -2.02 8.24
N PHE A 157 16.08 -2.88 7.93
CA PHE A 157 14.82 -2.98 8.66
C PHE A 157 14.66 -4.39 9.21
N ARG A 158 14.07 -4.48 10.38
CA ARG A 158 13.68 -5.74 11.02
C ARG A 158 12.21 -5.70 11.36
N LEU A 159 11.57 -6.84 11.19
CA LEU A 159 10.23 -7.09 11.67
C LEU A 159 10.34 -7.62 13.10
N GLN A 160 9.46 -7.19 13.99
CA GLN A 160 9.38 -7.72 15.34
C GLN A 160 7.92 -7.78 15.75
N VAL A 161 7.42 -8.99 16.00
CA VAL A 161 6.16 -9.16 16.71
C VAL A 161 6.42 -8.94 18.20
N PHE A 162 5.55 -8.19 18.83
CA PHE A 162 5.47 -8.06 20.27
C PHE A 162 4.16 -8.65 20.71
N ASP A 163 4.24 -9.85 21.27
CA ASP A 163 3.14 -10.50 21.96
C ASP A 163 3.48 -10.64 23.45
N LEU A 164 2.46 -10.42 24.28
CA LEU A 164 2.48 -10.83 25.68
C LEU A 164 1.60 -12.07 25.78
N TYR A 165 2.00 -13.13 25.07
CA TYR A 165 1.29 -14.40 25.16
C TYR A 165 1.84 -15.18 26.36
N VAL A 166 1.04 -15.29 27.42
CA VAL A 166 1.31 -16.24 28.51
C VAL A 166 0.81 -17.61 28.04
N PRO A 167 1.69 -18.59 27.80
CA PRO A 167 1.22 -19.91 27.40
C PRO A 167 0.37 -20.50 28.52
N PRO A 168 -0.75 -21.19 28.20
CA PRO A 168 -1.48 -21.93 29.21
C PRO A 168 -0.53 -22.93 29.85
N GLN A 169 -0.41 -22.89 31.18
CA GLN A 169 0.37 -23.88 31.92
C GLN A 169 -0.16 -25.26 31.51
N ARG A 170 0.70 -26.09 30.94
CA ARG A 170 0.38 -27.50 30.72
C ARG A 170 0.10 -28.05 32.10
N GLY A 171 -1.17 -28.40 32.37
CA GLY A 171 -1.54 -29.11 33.58
C GLY A 171 -0.69 -30.37 33.66
N PHE A 172 0.00 -30.52 34.79
CA PHE A 172 0.57 -31.80 35.21
C PHE A 172 -0.55 -32.71 35.70
#